data_AF-A0AAJ6KKQ5-F1
#
_entry.id   AF-A0AAJ6KKQ5-F1
#
_cell.length_a   1.000
_cell.length_b   1.000
_cell.length_c   1.000
_cell.angle_alpha   90.00
_cell.angle_beta   90.00
_cell.angle_gamma   90.00
#
_symmetry.space_group_name_H-M   'P 1'
#
loop_
_entity.id
_entity.type
_entity.pdbx_description
1 polymer ?
#
loop_
_entity_poly.entity_id
_entity_poly.type
_entity_poly.pdbx_seq_one_letter_code
_entity_poly.pdbx_strand_id
1 'polypeptide(L)'
;MHAVSAPVQADVQTELDDWRDEHRRGQLGYHVFDGIPEGTIRAVCTAYNARARLTDAEAIKAVRDARCLAPGSTNAVLADWLVPRGLRHARGA
;
A
#
# COMPACT_ATOMS: atom_id res chain seq x y z
N MET A 1 13.79 18.08 24.77
CA MET A 1 12.60 17.49 24.13
C MET A 1 12.98 17.15 22.71
N HIS A 2 13.11 15.87 22.36
CA HIS A 2 13.24 15.49 20.95
C HIS A 2 11.91 15.79 20.28
N ALA A 3 11.92 16.71 19.31
CA ALA A 3 10.78 16.93 18.44
C ALA A 3 10.50 15.60 17.75
N VAL A 4 9.43 14.93 18.17
CA VAL A 4 8.90 13.80 17.41
C VAL A 4 8.36 14.42 16.15
N SER A 5 9.13 14.38 15.06
CA SER A 5 8.64 14.77 13.74
C SER A 5 7.32 14.06 13.53
N ALA A 6 6.27 14.82 13.23
CA ALA A 6 5.02 14.22 12.80
C ALA A 6 5.34 13.26 11.64
N PRO A 7 4.76 12.06 11.60
CA PRO A 7 4.99 11.14 10.49
C PRO A 7 4.68 11.89 9.19
N VAL A 8 5.64 11.90 8.28
CA VAL A 8 5.48 12.50 6.94
C VAL A 8 4.31 11.79 6.29
N GLN A 9 3.33 12.55 5.80
CA GLN A 9 2.21 11.97 5.08
C GLN A 9 2.75 11.41 3.76
N ALA A 10 2.35 10.18 3.42
CA ALA A 10 2.66 9.59 2.13
C ALA A 10 1.93 10.36 1.03
N ASP A 11 2.69 10.92 0.08
CA ASP A 11 2.12 11.48 -1.13
C ASP A 11 1.68 10.35 -2.06
N VAL A 12 0.38 10.26 -2.29
CA VAL A 12 -0.23 9.15 -3.03
C VAL A 12 0.27 9.11 -4.47
N GLN A 13 0.57 10.26 -5.09
CA GLN A 13 1.00 10.28 -6.48
C GLN A 13 2.45 9.81 -6.64
N THR A 14 3.34 10.30 -5.79
CA THR A 14 4.75 9.85 -5.74
C THR A 14 4.83 8.34 -5.51
N GLU A 15 4.08 7.82 -4.54
CA GLU A 15 4.01 6.38 -4.28
C GLU A 15 3.53 5.59 -5.51
N LEU A 16 2.52 6.08 -6.22
CA LEU A 16 2.04 5.41 -7.43
C LEU A 16 3.06 5.42 -8.56
N ASP A 17 3.83 6.48 -8.71
CA ASP A 17 4.86 6.58 -9.74
C ASP A 17 6.04 5.64 -9.43
N ASP A 18 6.46 5.56 -8.17
CA ASP A 18 7.47 4.60 -7.71
C ASP A 18 7.02 3.15 -7.95
N TRP A 19 5.79 2.82 -7.55
CA TRP A 19 5.22 1.49 -7.75
C TRP A 19 4.99 1.14 -9.23
N ARG A 20 4.70 2.13 -10.09
CA ARG A 20 4.67 1.94 -11.55
C ARG A 20 6.04 1.66 -12.12
N ASP A 21 7.08 2.31 -11.60
CA ASP A 21 8.46 2.03 -12.01
C ASP A 21 8.90 0.63 -11.56
N GLU A 22 8.55 0.19 -10.35
CA GLU A 22 8.75 -1.20 -9.90
C GLU A 22 7.99 -2.21 -10.75
N HIS A 23 6.76 -1.90 -11.13
CA HIS A 23 5.96 -2.71 -12.05
C HIS A 23 6.66 -2.92 -13.39
N ARG A 24 7.14 -1.84 -14.01
CA ARG A 24 7.87 -1.88 -15.29
C ARG A 24 9.16 -2.70 -15.21
N ARG A 25 9.76 -2.83 -14.02
CA ARG A 25 10.92 -3.69 -13.76
C ARG A 25 10.56 -5.17 -13.55
N GLY A 26 9.27 -5.53 -13.63
CA GLY A 26 8.78 -6.91 -13.56
C GLY A 26 8.51 -7.43 -12.14
N GLN A 27 8.64 -6.60 -11.10
CA GLN A 27 8.53 -7.04 -9.70
C GLN A 27 7.10 -7.39 -9.27
N LEU A 28 6.10 -6.93 -10.02
CA LEU A 28 4.68 -7.20 -9.80
C LEU A 28 4.13 -8.35 -10.66
N GLY A 29 4.99 -9.03 -11.42
CA GLY A 29 4.60 -10.11 -12.32
C GLY A 29 3.70 -9.63 -13.48
N TYR A 30 2.85 -10.53 -14.00
CA TYR A 30 2.00 -10.27 -15.17
C TYR A 30 0.71 -9.48 -14.87
N HIS A 31 0.50 -9.03 -13.63
CA HIS A 31 -0.72 -8.30 -13.28
C HIS A 31 -0.70 -6.89 -13.84
N VAL A 32 -1.76 -6.46 -14.54
CA VAL A 32 -1.93 -5.07 -14.95
C VAL A 32 -1.92 -4.17 -13.71
N PHE A 33 -1.14 -3.09 -13.75
CA PHE A 33 -0.98 -2.18 -12.62
C PHE A 33 -2.29 -1.45 -12.28
N ASP A 34 -2.95 -0.96 -13.33
CA ASP A 34 -4.22 -0.23 -13.24
C ASP A 34 -5.33 -1.22 -12.82
N GLY A 35 -5.64 -1.25 -11.52
CA GLY A 35 -6.60 -2.20 -10.94
C GLY A 35 -6.34 -2.54 -9.47
N ILE A 36 -5.97 -3.79 -9.21
CA ILE A 36 -5.68 -4.24 -7.83
C ILE A 36 -4.41 -3.57 -7.30
N PRO A 37 -3.27 -3.54 -8.03
CA PRO A 37 -2.06 -2.89 -7.54
C PRO A 37 -2.27 -1.42 -7.20
N GLU A 38 -2.71 -0.60 -8.18
CA GLU A 38 -2.93 0.84 -7.96
C GLU A 38 -3.87 1.12 -6.78
N GLY A 39 -5.06 0.48 -6.77
CA GLY A 39 -6.03 0.74 -5.71
C GLY A 39 -5.58 0.18 -4.35
N THR A 40 -4.70 -0.82 -4.32
CA THR A 40 -4.06 -1.27 -3.07
C THR A 40 -3.10 -0.23 -2.53
N ILE A 41 -2.23 0.33 -3.38
CA ILE A 41 -1.28 1.37 -2.96
C ILE A 41 -2.02 2.61 -2.45
N ARG A 42 -3.05 3.09 -3.16
CA ARG A 42 -3.89 4.20 -2.70
C ARG A 42 -4.52 3.92 -1.31
N ALA A 43 -5.02 2.71 -1.10
CA ALA A 43 -5.62 2.31 0.17
C ALA A 43 -4.58 2.23 1.30
N VAL A 44 -3.36 1.76 1.01
CA VAL A 44 -2.26 1.73 1.97
C VAL A 44 -1.86 3.15 2.39
N CYS A 45 -1.65 4.06 1.42
CA CYS A 45 -1.32 5.46 1.73
C CYS A 45 -2.42 6.12 2.56
N THR A 46 -3.69 5.87 2.21
CA THR A 46 -4.84 6.39 2.97
C THR A 46 -4.84 5.88 4.40
N ALA A 47 -4.65 4.58 4.60
CA ALA A 47 -4.59 3.97 5.93
C ALA A 47 -3.40 4.52 6.74
N TYR A 48 -2.21 4.60 6.13
CA TYR A 48 -1.01 5.14 6.76
C TYR A 48 -1.17 6.61 7.17
N ASN A 49 -1.72 7.45 6.29
CA ASN A 49 -1.96 8.87 6.56
C ASN A 49 -3.02 9.09 7.65
N ALA A 50 -3.98 8.17 7.79
CA ALA A 50 -4.94 8.17 8.90
C ALA A 50 -4.31 7.69 10.22
N ARG A 51 -3.37 6.73 10.16
CA ARG A 51 -2.68 6.18 11.34
C ARG A 51 -1.28 5.66 10.98
N ALA A 52 -0.25 6.47 11.20
CA ALA A 52 1.13 6.12 10.83
C ALA A 52 1.69 4.85 11.52
N ARG A 53 1.17 4.50 12.70
CA ARG A 53 1.59 3.33 13.51
C ARG A 53 0.74 2.08 13.27
N LEU A 54 0.21 1.89 12.06
CA LEU A 54 -0.49 0.66 11.68
C LEU A 54 0.45 -0.55 11.65
N THR A 55 0.03 -1.68 12.18
CA THR A 55 0.71 -2.96 11.92
C THR A 55 0.36 -3.47 10.51
N ASP A 56 1.16 -4.39 9.98
CA ASP A 56 0.88 -5.04 8.69
C ASP A 56 -0.52 -5.68 8.68
N ALA A 57 -0.92 -6.33 9.78
CA ALA A 57 -2.24 -6.95 9.90
C ALA A 57 -3.39 -5.93 9.89
N GLU A 58 -3.23 -4.80 10.59
CA GLU A 58 -4.23 -3.72 10.57
C GLU A 58 -4.34 -3.08 9.18
N ALA A 59 -3.21 -2.88 8.50
CA ALA A 59 -3.19 -2.35 7.14
C ALA A 59 -3.84 -3.32 6.14
N ILE A 60 -3.56 -4.62 6.24
CA ILE A 60 -4.17 -5.67 5.39
C ILE A 60 -5.68 -5.67 5.58
N LYS A 61 -6.14 -5.64 6.83
CA LYS A 61 -7.56 -5.57 7.14
C LYS A 61 -8.20 -4.31 6.53
N ALA A 62 -7.61 -3.14 6.78
CA ALA A 62 -8.14 -1.87 6.28
C ALA A 62 -8.23 -1.84 4.75
N VAL A 63 -7.23 -2.36 4.04
CA VAL A 63 -7.23 -2.42 2.58
C VAL A 63 -8.27 -3.41 2.05
N ARG A 64 -8.37 -4.61 2.63
CA ARG A 64 -9.39 -5.59 2.24
C ARG A 64 -10.80 -5.04 2.43
N ASP A 65 -11.05 -4.40 3.58
CA ASP A 65 -12.34 -3.79 3.91
C ASP A 65 -12.66 -2.64 2.93
N ALA A 66 -11.72 -1.73 2.68
CA ALA A 66 -11.92 -0.60 1.76
C ALA A 66 -12.14 -1.01 0.30
N ARG A 67 -11.57 -2.16 -0.09
CA ARG A 67 -11.61 -2.69 -1.46
C ARG A 67 -12.69 -3.77 -1.66
N CYS A 68 -13.41 -4.15 -0.61
CA CYS A 68 -14.35 -5.28 -0.59
C CYS A 68 -13.74 -6.57 -1.17
N LEU A 69 -12.49 -6.90 -0.81
CA LEU A 69 -11.80 -8.08 -1.35
C LEU A 69 -12.31 -9.36 -0.68
N ALA A 70 -12.87 -10.26 -1.49
CA ALA A 70 -13.29 -11.56 -1.02
C ALA A 70 -12.08 -12.37 -0.50
N PRO A 71 -12.13 -12.90 0.73
CA PRO A 71 -11.06 -13.74 1.28
C PRO A 71 -10.73 -14.90 0.35
N GLY A 72 -9.44 -15.16 0.13
CA GLY A 72 -8.96 -16.25 -0.73
C GLY A 72 -9.05 -15.97 -2.24
N SER A 73 -9.60 -14.84 -2.67
CA SER A 73 -9.53 -14.44 -4.08
C SER A 73 -8.10 -14.08 -4.50
N THR A 74 -7.78 -14.25 -5.78
CA THR A 74 -6.49 -13.80 -6.35
C THR A 74 -6.21 -12.33 -6.04
N ASN A 75 -7.25 -11.49 -6.05
CA ASN A 75 -7.15 -10.07 -5.74
C ASN A 75 -6.80 -9.83 -4.26
N ALA A 76 -7.37 -10.61 -3.33
CA ALA A 76 -7.01 -10.55 -1.92
C ALA A 76 -5.56 -10.98 -1.70
N VAL A 77 -5.13 -12.09 -2.31
CA VAL A 77 -3.74 -12.58 -2.20
C VAL A 77 -2.73 -11.56 -2.72
N LEU A 78 -3.03 -10.94 -3.86
CA LEU A 78 -2.18 -9.89 -4.43
C LEU A 78 -2.13 -8.66 -3.51
N ALA A 79 -3.28 -8.21 -2.99
CA ALA A 79 -3.33 -7.11 -2.05
C ALA A 79 -2.55 -7.42 -0.77
N ASP A 80 -2.70 -8.61 -0.18
CA ASP A 80 -1.97 -9.01 1.03
C ASP A 80 -0.46 -9.04 0.84
N TRP A 81 -0.01 -9.41 -0.36
CA TRP A 81 1.41 -9.37 -0.72
C TRP A 81 1.91 -7.93 -0.87
N LEU A 82 1.10 -7.04 -1.45
CA LEU A 82 1.43 -5.64 -1.68
C LEU A 82 1.42 -4.80 -0.40
N VAL A 83 0.44 -4.99 0.48
CA VAL A 83 0.18 -4.10 1.61
C VAL A 83 1.39 -3.92 2.54
N PRO A 84 2.07 -4.98 3.00
CA PRO A 84 3.27 -4.84 3.85
C PRO A 84 4.40 -4.10 3.15
N ARG A 85 4.53 -4.26 1.82
CA ARG A 85 5.57 -3.58 1.03
C ARG A 85 5.25 -2.11 0.88
N GLY A 86 4.02 -1.77 0.49
CA GLY A 86 3.55 -0.40 0.40
C GLY A 86 3.66 0.33 1.74
N LEU A 87 3.33 -0.35 2.86
CA LEU A 87 3.44 0.25 4.19
C LEU A 87 4.89 0.52 4.61
N ARG A 88 5.84 -0.35 4.21
CA ARG A 88 7.27 -0.10 4.43
C ARG A 88 7.80 1.01 3.53
N HIS A 89 7.36 1.04 2.28
CA HIS A 89 7.72 2.09 1.32
C HIS A 89 7.27 3.46 1.84
N ALA A 90 5.98 3.61 2.18
CA ALA A 90 5.39 4.83 2.74
C ALA A 90 6.03 5.30 4.07
N ARG A 91 6.81 4.45 4.75
CA ARG A 91 7.56 4.80 5.97
C ARG A 91 8.99 5.23 5.71
N GLY A 92 9.57 4.76 4.60
CA GLY A 92 10.96 5.00 4.22
C GLY A 92 11.12 6.00 3.08
N ALA A 93 10.02 6.35 2.39
CA ALA A 93 9.92 7.43 1.43
C ALA A 93 10.00 8.82 2.10
#